data_AF-A0A3S1QAK6-F1
#
_entry.id   AF-A0A3S1QAK6-F1
#
_cell.length_a   1.000
_cell.length_b   1.000
_cell.length_c   1.000
_cell.angle_alpha   90.00
_cell.angle_beta   90.00
_cell.angle_gamma   90.00
#
_symmetry.space_group_name_H-M   'P 1'
#
loop_
_entity.id
_entity.type
_entity.pdbx_description
1 polymer ?
#
loop_
_entity_poly.entity_id
_entity_poly.type
_entity_poly.pdbx_seq_one_letter_code
_entity_poly.pdbx_strand_id
1 'polypeptide(L)'
;SNLGGGINLLAVNLPLNVEVAYAEAKLTDITCPTGPSSIKVSIATQPGVVEAHLADSNASGFADFTKPQSFSDAEIADVSLKLLLINLNLLQIKGSSAFSITNMAPTTLTYSATDIANKAIKTVSTRNLTQSLTTSLINKLSLSVNALGLGLDVTALLGAVKPAVTTLLNGVTAPVDSLVYNVLGTLGVHVGEADVRVTGATCGRSVLVQ
;
A
#
# COMPACT_ATOMS: atom_id res chain seq x y z
N SER A 1 13.07 -9.49 -22.06
CA SER A 1 14.34 -8.85 -21.63
C SER A 1 15.33 -9.89 -21.12
N ASN A 2 16.63 -9.75 -21.41
CA ASN A 2 17.66 -10.68 -20.90
C ASN A 2 18.01 -10.33 -19.45
N LEU A 3 17.89 -11.29 -18.53
CA LEU A 3 18.11 -11.11 -17.10
C LEU A 3 19.52 -11.58 -16.66
N GLY A 4 20.40 -11.90 -17.62
CA GLY A 4 21.71 -12.51 -17.37
C GLY A 4 21.64 -14.04 -17.30
N GLY A 5 22.79 -14.72 -17.44
CA GLY A 5 22.91 -16.17 -17.22
C GLY A 5 22.10 -17.07 -18.17
N GLY A 6 21.69 -16.57 -19.35
CA GLY A 6 20.85 -17.32 -20.30
C GLY A 6 19.35 -17.26 -19.99
N ILE A 7 18.93 -16.41 -19.04
CA ILE A 7 17.53 -16.23 -18.64
C ILE A 7 16.91 -15.11 -19.47
N ASN A 8 15.82 -15.40 -20.19
CA ASN A 8 15.03 -14.40 -20.88
C ASN A 8 13.62 -14.34 -20.29
N LEU A 9 13.20 -13.13 -19.92
CA LEU A 9 11.84 -12.81 -19.54
C LEU A 9 10.97 -12.66 -20.79
N LEU A 10 9.88 -13.42 -20.83
CA LEU A 10 8.93 -13.46 -21.95
C LEU A 10 7.71 -12.58 -21.66
N ALA A 11 7.12 -12.72 -20.47
CA ALA A 11 5.97 -11.95 -20.03
C ALA A 11 6.03 -11.68 -18.53
N VAL A 12 5.37 -10.60 -18.10
CA VAL A 12 5.17 -10.24 -16.68
C VAL A 12 3.69 -9.98 -16.48
N ASN A 13 3.12 -10.60 -15.45
CA ASN A 13 1.77 -10.38 -14.99
C ASN A 13 1.82 -9.99 -13.51
N LEU A 14 1.20 -8.86 -13.15
CA LEU A 14 1.23 -8.34 -11.79
C LEU A 14 -0.21 -8.09 -11.31
N PRO A 15 -0.92 -9.14 -10.83
CA PRO A 15 -2.25 -8.99 -10.28
C PRO A 15 -2.16 -8.31 -8.91
N LEU A 16 -2.25 -6.98 -8.93
CA LEU A 16 -2.19 -6.15 -7.74
C LEU A 16 -3.60 -5.91 -7.22
N ASN A 17 -3.86 -6.37 -5.99
CA ASN A 17 -5.09 -6.10 -5.27
C ASN A 17 -4.78 -5.11 -4.16
N VAL A 18 -5.59 -4.06 -4.04
CA VAL A 18 -5.38 -2.99 -3.05
C VAL A 18 -6.66 -2.79 -2.27
N GLU A 19 -6.56 -2.98 -0.95
CA GLU A 19 -7.58 -2.59 0.01
C GLU A 19 -7.12 -1.30 0.69
N VAL A 20 -7.94 -0.26 0.54
CA VAL A 20 -7.66 1.06 1.12
C VAL A 20 -8.54 1.20 2.36
N ALA A 21 -7.93 1.23 3.54
CA ALA A 21 -8.64 1.33 4.81
C ALA A 21 -8.91 2.78 5.24
N TYR A 22 -9.86 2.92 6.17
CA TYR A 22 -10.35 4.13 6.84
C TYR A 22 -9.25 5.00 7.47
N ALA A 23 -9.47 6.32 7.56
CA ALA A 23 -8.66 7.21 8.38
C ALA A 23 -9.21 7.34 9.82
N GLU A 24 -8.33 7.45 10.82
CA GLU A 24 -8.70 7.73 12.21
C GLU A 24 -8.46 9.21 12.55
N ALA A 25 -9.43 9.83 13.22
CA ALA A 25 -9.32 11.19 13.74
C ALA A 25 -9.74 11.22 15.22
N LYS A 26 -8.79 11.47 16.10
CA LYS A 26 -8.98 11.49 17.55
C LYS A 26 -8.89 12.91 18.08
N LEU A 27 -9.96 13.40 18.71
CA LEU A 27 -9.92 14.64 19.48
C LEU A 27 -8.94 14.49 20.65
N THR A 28 -7.89 15.32 20.68
CA THR A 28 -6.87 15.27 21.73
C THR A 28 -7.00 16.41 22.73
N ASP A 29 -7.45 17.59 22.29
CA ASP A 29 -7.50 18.76 23.16
C ASP A 29 -8.51 19.81 22.67
N ILE A 30 -9.09 20.57 23.62
CA ILE A 30 -9.88 21.78 23.35
C ILE A 30 -9.44 22.85 24.35
N THR A 31 -8.90 23.97 23.86
CA THR A 31 -8.41 25.07 24.69
C THR A 31 -9.03 26.41 24.32
N CYS A 32 -9.17 27.29 25.32
CA CYS A 32 -9.64 28.67 25.15
C CYS A 32 -8.77 29.64 25.95
N PRO A 33 -7.55 29.96 25.46
CA PRO A 33 -6.54 30.68 26.23
C PRO A 33 -6.97 32.07 26.71
N THR A 34 -7.78 32.79 25.92
CA THR A 34 -8.24 34.15 26.21
C THR A 34 -9.77 34.26 26.18
N GLY A 35 -10.49 33.16 26.40
CA GLY A 35 -11.96 33.11 26.41
C GLY A 35 -12.59 32.48 25.15
N PRO A 36 -13.93 32.53 25.01
CA PRO A 36 -14.67 31.72 24.04
C PRO A 36 -14.30 31.93 22.56
N SER A 37 -13.86 33.13 22.19
CA SER A 37 -13.43 33.46 20.82
C SER A 37 -12.03 32.95 20.46
N SER A 38 -11.25 32.49 21.45
CA SER A 38 -9.89 31.98 21.27
C SER A 38 -9.81 30.46 21.18
N ILE A 39 -10.95 29.81 20.90
CA ILE A 39 -11.05 28.36 20.88
C ILE A 39 -10.07 27.73 19.89
N LYS A 40 -9.39 26.68 20.35
CA LYS A 40 -8.53 25.81 19.57
C LYS A 40 -8.91 24.36 19.82
N VAL A 41 -9.08 23.60 18.75
CA VAL A 41 -9.36 22.17 18.80
C VAL A 41 -8.21 21.42 18.16
N SER A 42 -7.60 20.50 18.90
CA SER A 42 -6.53 19.65 18.40
C SER A 42 -7.08 18.25 18.11
N ILE A 43 -6.86 17.77 16.89
CA ILE A 43 -7.22 16.44 16.44
C ILE A 43 -5.93 15.71 16.07
N ALA A 44 -5.63 14.59 16.70
CA ALA A 44 -4.62 13.66 16.19
C ALA A 44 -5.24 12.86 15.04
N THR A 45 -4.67 12.99 13.85
CA THR A 45 -5.20 12.38 12.64
C THR A 45 -4.19 11.40 12.08
N GLN A 46 -4.64 10.16 11.90
CA GLN A 46 -3.85 9.08 11.33
C GLN A 46 -4.55 8.58 10.07
N PRO A 47 -3.99 8.84 8.88
CA PRO A 47 -4.54 8.29 7.65
C PRO A 47 -4.50 6.76 7.66
N GLY A 48 -5.46 6.18 6.94
CA GLY A 48 -5.65 4.74 6.86
C GLY A 48 -4.54 3.98 6.18
N VAL A 49 -4.46 2.70 6.52
CA VAL A 49 -3.51 1.74 5.98
C VAL A 49 -3.91 1.33 4.57
N VAL A 50 -2.91 1.17 3.72
CA VAL A 50 -3.06 0.40 2.49
C VAL A 50 -2.63 -1.02 2.81
N GLU A 51 -3.55 -1.96 2.65
CA GLU A 51 -3.20 -3.37 2.53
C GLU A 51 -3.23 -3.73 1.06
N ALA A 52 -2.19 -4.37 0.57
CA ALA A 52 -2.12 -4.75 -0.82
C ALA A 52 -1.48 -6.13 -0.97
N HIS A 53 -2.00 -6.85 -1.94
CA HIS A 53 -1.67 -8.24 -2.21
C HIS A 53 -1.33 -8.37 -3.68
N LEU A 54 -0.10 -8.81 -3.97
CA LEU A 54 0.28 -9.28 -5.29
C LEU A 54 -0.04 -10.78 -5.34
N ALA A 55 -1.24 -11.11 -5.81
CA ALA A 55 -1.80 -12.45 -5.77
C ALA A 55 -3.06 -12.51 -6.64
N ASP A 56 -3.50 -13.70 -6.99
CA ASP A 56 -4.83 -13.87 -7.58
C ASP A 56 -5.89 -13.78 -6.47
N SER A 57 -7.03 -13.17 -6.77
CA SER A 57 -8.16 -13.00 -5.84
C SER A 57 -9.48 -13.28 -6.56
N ASN A 58 -10.52 -13.59 -5.78
CA ASN A 58 -11.87 -13.64 -6.30
C ASN A 58 -12.54 -12.27 -6.13
N ALA A 59 -12.86 -11.60 -7.24
CA ALA A 59 -13.45 -10.26 -7.25
C ALA A 59 -14.74 -10.14 -6.41
N SER A 60 -15.49 -11.23 -6.19
CA SER A 60 -16.70 -11.20 -5.35
C SER A 60 -16.43 -10.90 -3.88
N GLY A 61 -15.21 -11.17 -3.41
CA GLY A 61 -14.86 -10.91 -2.02
C GLY A 61 -14.77 -9.41 -1.72
N PHE A 62 -14.24 -8.58 -2.62
CA PHE A 62 -14.08 -7.14 -2.38
C PHE A 62 -15.42 -6.40 -2.16
N ALA A 63 -16.53 -6.99 -2.61
CA ALA A 63 -17.87 -6.45 -2.40
C ALA A 63 -18.50 -6.86 -1.05
N ASP A 64 -17.92 -7.81 -0.32
CA ASP A 64 -18.43 -8.35 0.94
C ASP A 64 -17.42 -8.15 2.09
N PHE A 65 -17.50 -6.98 2.74
CA PHE A 65 -16.66 -6.62 3.89
C PHE A 65 -16.94 -7.47 5.15
N THR A 66 -17.89 -8.41 5.14
CA THR A 66 -18.14 -9.29 6.28
C THR A 66 -17.24 -10.52 6.30
N LYS A 67 -16.48 -10.75 5.22
CA LYS A 67 -15.55 -11.88 5.08
C LYS A 67 -14.16 -11.40 4.66
N PRO A 68 -13.08 -11.93 5.27
CA PRO A 68 -11.72 -11.65 4.81
C PRO A 68 -11.54 -12.06 3.35
N GLN A 69 -10.76 -11.28 2.59
CA GLN A 69 -10.35 -11.68 1.25
C GLN A 69 -9.45 -12.91 1.28
N SER A 70 -9.66 -13.82 0.33
CA SER A 70 -8.78 -14.96 0.11
C SER A 70 -7.90 -14.71 -1.10
N PHE A 71 -6.60 -14.93 -0.93
CA PHE A 71 -5.59 -14.76 -1.98
C PHE A 71 -4.91 -16.09 -2.30
N SER A 72 -4.53 -16.29 -3.55
CA SER A 72 -3.78 -17.45 -4.03
C SER A 72 -2.57 -17.03 -4.87
N ASP A 73 -1.58 -17.91 -4.97
CA ASP A 73 -0.40 -17.68 -5.82
C ASP A 73 -0.81 -17.31 -7.26
N ALA A 74 -0.26 -16.21 -7.73
CA ALA A 74 -0.42 -15.75 -9.11
C ALA A 74 0.77 -16.20 -9.97
N GLU A 75 0.54 -16.38 -11.26
CA GLU A 75 1.61 -16.43 -12.24
C GLU A 75 2.16 -15.02 -12.46
N ILE A 76 3.39 -14.77 -11.99
CA ILE A 76 4.01 -13.44 -12.01
C ILE A 76 4.83 -13.23 -13.28
N ALA A 77 5.50 -14.28 -13.76
CA ALA A 77 6.38 -14.17 -14.91
C ALA A 77 6.56 -15.48 -15.67
N ASP A 78 6.66 -15.35 -16.98
CA ASP A 78 7.13 -16.40 -17.89
C ASP A 78 8.61 -16.17 -18.23
N VAL A 79 9.42 -17.20 -18.05
CA VAL A 79 10.85 -17.16 -18.38
C VAL A 79 11.26 -18.35 -19.23
N SER A 80 12.19 -18.11 -20.16
CA SER A 80 12.95 -19.18 -20.82
C SER A 80 14.37 -19.18 -20.27
N LEU A 81 14.87 -20.36 -19.91
CA LEU A 81 16.25 -20.57 -19.48
C LEU A 81 17.03 -21.30 -20.57
N LYS A 82 18.16 -20.72 -20.93
CA LYS A 82 19.16 -21.34 -21.79
C LYS A 82 20.39 -21.66 -20.95
N LEU A 83 20.44 -22.90 -20.46
CA LEU A 83 21.64 -23.47 -19.83
C LEU A 83 22.53 -24.08 -20.93
N LEU A 84 23.84 -24.17 -20.68
CA LEU A 84 24.86 -24.57 -21.68
C LEU A 84 24.42 -25.74 -22.60
N LEU A 85 23.74 -26.75 -22.05
CA LEU A 85 23.32 -27.96 -22.76
C LEU A 85 21.79 -28.15 -22.79
N ILE A 86 21.01 -27.29 -22.15
CA ILE A 86 19.56 -27.48 -21.95
C ILE A 86 18.83 -26.17 -22.21
N ASN A 87 17.89 -26.19 -23.15
CA ASN A 87 16.95 -25.09 -23.37
C ASN A 87 15.62 -25.45 -22.71
N LEU A 88 15.26 -24.73 -21.65
CA LEU A 88 13.98 -24.83 -20.96
C LEU A 88 13.15 -23.61 -21.35
N ASN A 89 12.20 -23.82 -22.26
CA ASN A 89 11.28 -22.77 -22.69
C ASN A 89 10.02 -22.83 -21.82
N LEU A 90 9.48 -21.66 -21.44
CA LEU A 90 8.24 -21.51 -20.67
C LEU A 90 8.28 -22.14 -19.27
N LEU A 91 9.19 -21.66 -18.43
CA LEU A 91 9.09 -21.86 -17.00
C LEU A 91 8.18 -20.79 -16.39
N GLN A 92 7.15 -21.27 -15.69
CA GLN A 92 6.19 -20.41 -15.00
C GLN A 92 6.71 -20.12 -13.60
N ILE A 93 6.86 -18.83 -13.29
CA ILE A 93 7.16 -18.37 -11.94
C ILE A 93 5.84 -17.99 -11.29
N LYS A 94 5.48 -18.76 -10.27
CA LYS A 94 4.34 -18.44 -9.41
C LYS A 94 4.81 -17.74 -8.15
N GLY A 95 4.00 -16.83 -7.65
CA GLY A 95 4.31 -16.17 -6.40
C GLY A 95 3.14 -15.41 -5.84
N SER A 96 3.28 -15.08 -4.57
CA SER A 96 2.37 -14.21 -3.86
C SER A 96 3.15 -13.35 -2.88
N SER A 97 2.62 -12.17 -2.59
CA SER A 97 3.12 -11.33 -1.51
C SER A 97 1.98 -10.53 -0.90
N ALA A 98 1.90 -10.55 0.42
CA ALA A 98 1.05 -9.66 1.20
C ALA A 98 1.91 -8.58 1.83
N PHE A 99 1.53 -7.32 1.66
CA PHE A 99 2.22 -6.20 2.29
C PHE A 99 1.23 -5.14 2.76
N SER A 100 1.61 -4.44 3.83
CA SER A 100 0.79 -3.41 4.43
C SER A 100 1.65 -2.20 4.79
N ILE A 101 1.06 -1.01 4.66
CA ILE A 101 1.70 0.24 5.06
C ILE A 101 1.06 0.68 6.38
N THR A 102 1.56 0.13 7.48
CA THR A 102 0.94 0.31 8.81
C THR A 102 1.60 1.39 9.66
N ASN A 103 2.77 1.89 9.26
CA ASN A 103 3.61 2.68 10.14
C ASN A 103 3.49 4.19 9.88
N MET A 104 2.34 4.76 10.25
CA MET A 104 2.13 6.20 10.21
C MET A 104 1.86 6.75 11.60
N ALA A 105 2.74 7.59 12.10
CA ALA A 105 2.50 8.32 13.34
C ALA A 105 1.33 9.31 13.14
N PRO A 106 0.44 9.48 14.13
CA PRO A 106 -0.61 10.49 14.07
C PRO A 106 -0.03 11.89 13.87
N THR A 107 -0.64 12.67 12.98
CA THR A 107 -0.33 14.10 12.78
C THR A 107 -1.38 14.94 13.48
N THR A 108 -0.95 15.88 14.32
CA THR A 108 -1.87 16.79 15.02
C THR A 108 -2.32 17.93 14.10
N LEU A 109 -3.62 18.00 13.84
CA LEU A 109 -4.29 19.13 13.21
C LEU A 109 -4.87 20.05 14.29
N THR A 110 -4.57 21.34 14.23
CA THR A 110 -5.18 22.34 15.14
C THR A 110 -6.14 23.23 14.36
N TYR A 111 -7.38 23.35 14.84
CA TYR A 111 -8.42 24.22 14.28
C TYR A 111 -8.64 25.44 15.16
N SER A 112 -8.61 26.62 14.55
CA SER A 112 -8.98 27.88 15.19
C SER A 112 -10.49 28.13 15.15
N ALA A 113 -10.98 29.11 15.92
CA ALA A 113 -12.37 29.59 15.84
C ALA A 113 -12.80 29.91 14.40
N THR A 114 -11.92 30.54 13.63
CA THR A 114 -12.18 30.89 12.22
C THR A 114 -12.23 29.67 11.32
N ASP A 115 -11.35 28.69 11.53
CA ASP A 115 -11.38 27.43 10.78
C ASP A 115 -12.71 26.69 10.99
N ILE A 116 -13.19 26.66 12.23
CA ILE A 116 -14.45 26.01 12.62
C ILE A 116 -15.64 26.75 12.00
N ALA A 117 -15.67 28.08 12.10
CA ALA A 117 -16.74 28.90 11.53
C ALA A 117 -16.84 28.75 10.00
N ASN A 118 -15.69 28.65 9.33
CA ASN A 118 -15.59 28.46 7.89
C ASN A 118 -15.77 27.00 7.45
N LYS A 119 -15.98 26.06 8.38
CA LYS A 119 -16.05 24.62 8.12
C LYS A 119 -14.84 24.12 7.32
N ALA A 120 -13.66 24.67 7.62
CA ALA A 120 -12.43 24.36 6.93
C ALA A 120 -12.11 22.87 7.05
N ILE A 121 -11.69 22.27 5.93
CA ILE A 121 -11.18 20.90 5.88
C ILE A 121 -9.66 21.00 5.93
N LYS A 122 -9.01 20.19 6.77
CA LYS A 122 -7.55 20.01 6.74
C LYS A 122 -7.26 18.55 6.46
N THR A 123 -6.40 18.31 5.48
CA THR A 123 -6.03 16.98 4.99
C THR A 123 -4.68 16.58 5.57
N VAL A 124 -4.58 15.36 6.08
CA VAL A 124 -3.29 14.72 6.37
C VAL A 124 -3.06 13.64 5.33
N SER A 125 -1.92 13.70 4.65
CA SER A 125 -1.50 12.69 3.68
C SER A 125 -0.37 11.84 4.26
N THR A 126 -0.40 10.55 3.99
CA THR A 126 0.75 9.66 4.11
C THR A 126 1.87 10.12 3.17
N ARG A 127 3.10 10.18 3.68
CA ARG A 127 4.30 10.40 2.87
C ARG A 127 5.03 9.06 2.74
N ASN A 128 5.55 8.77 1.54
CA ASN A 128 6.36 7.59 1.22
C ASN A 128 5.60 6.24 1.13
N LEU A 129 4.31 6.25 0.75
CA LEU A 129 3.57 5.02 0.48
C LEU A 129 4.36 4.09 -0.46
N THR A 130 4.84 4.61 -1.58
CA THR A 130 5.52 3.88 -2.66
C THR A 130 6.81 3.18 -2.23
N GLN A 131 7.65 3.85 -1.44
CA GLN A 131 8.91 3.27 -0.97
C GLN A 131 8.67 2.16 0.07
N SER A 132 7.66 2.34 0.94
CA SER A 132 7.22 1.31 1.89
C SER A 132 6.53 0.13 1.21
N LEU A 133 5.77 0.38 0.13
CA LEU A 133 5.14 -0.63 -0.71
C LEU A 133 6.19 -1.54 -1.34
N THR A 134 7.13 -0.95 -2.09
CA THR A 134 8.19 -1.71 -2.78
C THR A 134 9.06 -2.50 -1.81
N THR A 135 9.49 -1.88 -0.71
CA THR A 135 10.32 -2.55 0.30
C THR A 135 9.58 -3.72 0.93
N SER A 136 8.30 -3.54 1.28
CA SER A 136 7.48 -4.60 1.86
C SER A 136 7.18 -5.71 0.86
N LEU A 137 6.90 -5.37 -0.40
CA LEU A 137 6.69 -6.30 -1.50
C LEU A 137 7.91 -7.23 -1.65
N ILE A 138 9.11 -6.67 -1.80
CA ILE A 138 10.35 -7.43 -1.97
C ILE A 138 10.61 -8.32 -0.75
N ASN A 139 10.39 -7.80 0.45
CA ASN A 139 10.64 -8.55 1.69
C ASN A 139 9.63 -9.68 1.94
N LYS A 140 8.41 -9.57 1.39
CA LYS A 140 7.31 -10.53 1.61
C LYS A 140 7.03 -11.42 0.41
N LEU A 141 7.74 -11.23 -0.70
CA LEU A 141 7.57 -12.02 -1.91
C LEU A 141 8.02 -13.46 -1.72
N SER A 142 7.07 -14.37 -1.84
CA SER A 142 7.30 -15.80 -1.97
C SER A 142 7.25 -16.19 -3.43
N LEU A 143 8.25 -16.95 -3.91
CA LEU A 143 8.33 -17.43 -5.28
C LEU A 143 8.46 -18.95 -5.29
N SER A 144 7.73 -19.58 -6.20
CA SER A 144 7.85 -20.98 -6.54
C SER A 144 7.97 -21.13 -8.07
N VAL A 145 8.70 -22.17 -8.50
CA VAL A 145 8.90 -22.45 -9.93
C VAL A 145 8.18 -23.75 -10.25
N ASN A 146 7.28 -23.70 -11.23
CA ASN A 146 6.70 -24.92 -11.80
C ASN A 146 7.46 -25.31 -13.06
N ALA A 147 8.29 -26.34 -12.97
CA ALA A 147 9.00 -26.92 -14.10
C ALA A 147 8.28 -28.19 -14.55
N LEU A 148 7.15 -28.04 -15.25
CA LEU A 148 6.32 -29.05 -15.95
C LEU A 148 6.83 -30.51 -15.90
N GLY A 149 6.83 -31.14 -14.72
CA GLY A 149 7.15 -32.56 -14.54
C GLY A 149 8.63 -32.98 -14.69
N LEU A 150 9.59 -32.05 -14.68
CA LEU A 150 11.01 -32.38 -14.94
C LEU A 150 11.79 -32.97 -13.76
N GLY A 151 11.19 -33.16 -12.59
CA GLY A 151 11.86 -33.75 -11.42
C GLY A 151 13.16 -33.04 -10.99
N LEU A 152 13.33 -31.78 -11.42
CA LEU A 152 14.51 -30.96 -11.15
C LEU A 152 14.42 -30.42 -9.73
N ASP A 153 15.56 -30.41 -9.04
CA ASP A 153 15.71 -29.68 -7.78
C ASP A 153 15.56 -28.18 -8.05
N VAL A 154 14.33 -27.70 -7.92
CA VAL A 154 13.93 -26.31 -8.14
C VAL A 154 14.53 -25.35 -7.12
N THR A 155 15.14 -25.86 -6.04
CA THR A 155 15.76 -25.04 -4.99
C THR A 155 17.01 -24.32 -5.51
N ALA A 156 17.82 -24.98 -6.34
CA ALA A 156 18.98 -24.39 -7.00
C ALA A 156 18.58 -23.37 -8.09
N LEU A 157 17.50 -23.66 -8.81
CA LEU A 157 16.90 -22.75 -9.80
C LEU A 157 16.32 -21.49 -9.15
N LEU A 158 15.61 -21.64 -8.04
CA LEU A 158 15.11 -20.53 -7.23
C LEU A 158 16.25 -19.62 -6.75
N GLY A 159 17.40 -20.20 -6.37
CA GLY A 159 18.60 -19.44 -6.00
C GLY A 159 19.16 -18.56 -7.14
N ALA A 160 19.05 -19.01 -8.39
CA ALA A 160 19.50 -18.26 -9.57
C ALA A 160 18.44 -17.27 -10.09
N VAL A 161 17.16 -17.62 -9.96
CA VAL A 161 16.03 -16.85 -10.49
C VAL A 161 15.59 -15.75 -9.53
N LYS A 162 15.63 -15.98 -8.21
CA LYS A 162 15.20 -14.99 -7.21
C LYS A 162 15.96 -13.66 -7.33
N PRO A 163 17.31 -13.62 -7.47
CA PRO A 163 18.04 -12.36 -7.67
C PRO A 163 17.64 -11.63 -8.96
N ALA A 164 17.38 -12.38 -10.04
CA ALA A 164 16.96 -11.84 -11.33
C ALA A 164 15.54 -11.27 -11.25
N VAL A 165 14.60 -11.96 -10.59
CA VAL A 165 13.23 -11.48 -10.36
C VAL A 165 13.21 -10.29 -9.41
N THR A 166 14.01 -10.28 -8.34
CA THR A 166 14.12 -9.11 -7.46
C THR A 166 14.75 -7.91 -8.17
N THR A 167 15.74 -8.13 -9.04
CA THR A 167 16.33 -7.07 -9.86
C THR A 167 15.35 -6.54 -10.89
N LEU A 168 14.57 -7.43 -11.52
CA LEU A 168 13.48 -7.06 -12.40
C LEU A 168 12.46 -6.21 -11.65
N LEU A 169 11.92 -6.71 -10.53
CA LEU A 169 10.96 -5.97 -9.71
C LEU A 169 11.52 -4.61 -9.29
N ASN A 170 12.77 -4.52 -8.84
CA ASN A 170 13.42 -3.23 -8.57
C ASN A 170 13.54 -2.32 -9.80
N GLY A 171 13.64 -2.88 -11.00
CA GLY A 171 13.66 -2.12 -12.26
C GLY A 171 12.27 -1.68 -12.73
N VAL A 172 11.20 -2.40 -12.36
CA VAL A 172 9.81 -2.07 -12.71
C VAL A 172 9.06 -1.34 -11.60
N THR A 173 9.59 -1.29 -10.37
CA THR A 173 8.92 -0.66 -9.22
C THR A 173 8.71 0.83 -9.41
N ALA A 174 9.70 1.59 -9.89
CA ALA A 174 9.51 3.03 -10.12
C ALA A 174 8.42 3.35 -11.19
N PRO A 175 8.39 2.67 -12.36
CA PRO A 175 7.29 2.81 -13.31
C PRO A 175 5.92 2.38 -12.78
N VAL A 176 5.86 1.25 -12.07
CA VAL A 176 4.60 0.72 -11.50
C VAL A 176 4.10 1.64 -10.38
N ASP A 177 4.99 2.16 -9.53
CA ASP A 177 4.68 3.13 -8.49
C ASP A 177 4.09 4.41 -9.07
N SER A 178 4.71 4.95 -10.13
CA SER A 178 4.19 6.11 -10.86
C SER A 178 2.83 5.82 -11.48
N LEU A 179 2.66 4.63 -12.07
CA LEU A 179 1.40 4.25 -12.70
C LEU A 179 0.26 4.14 -11.68
N VAL A 180 0.48 3.43 -10.57
CA VAL A 180 -0.50 3.24 -9.50
C VAL A 180 -0.87 4.60 -8.88
N TYR A 181 0.12 5.42 -8.53
CA TYR A 181 -0.12 6.74 -7.96
C TYR A 181 -0.91 7.65 -8.92
N ASN A 182 -0.52 7.71 -10.19
CA ASN A 182 -1.17 8.57 -11.18
C ASN A 182 -2.57 8.08 -11.55
N VAL A 183 -2.79 6.76 -11.69
CA VAL A 183 -4.13 6.21 -11.99
C VAL A 183 -5.08 6.47 -10.84
N LEU A 184 -4.65 6.23 -9.60
CA LEU A 184 -5.47 6.50 -8.42
C LEU A 184 -5.76 8.00 -8.27
N GLY A 185 -4.75 8.85 -8.46
CA GLY A 185 -4.92 10.31 -8.47
C GLY A 185 -5.86 10.79 -9.58
N THR A 186 -5.77 10.22 -10.79
CA THR A 186 -6.67 10.56 -11.92
C THR A 186 -8.11 10.13 -11.65
N LEU A 187 -8.30 9.03 -10.92
CA LEU A 187 -9.61 8.56 -10.47
C LEU A 187 -10.12 9.32 -9.22
N GLY A 188 -9.38 10.32 -8.73
CA GLY A 188 -9.70 11.08 -7.52
C GLY A 188 -9.53 10.30 -6.22
N VAL A 189 -8.99 9.08 -6.29
CA VAL A 189 -8.75 8.20 -5.15
C VAL A 189 -7.39 8.56 -4.56
N HIS A 190 -7.41 9.35 -3.50
CA HIS A 190 -6.20 9.68 -2.76
C HIS A 190 -6.00 8.65 -1.66
N VAL A 191 -4.99 7.81 -1.85
CA VAL A 191 -4.72 6.72 -0.93
C VAL A 191 -3.90 7.23 0.25
N GLY A 192 -4.33 6.88 1.46
CA GLY A 192 -3.68 7.32 2.69
C GLY A 192 -3.80 8.83 2.93
N GLU A 193 -4.93 9.43 2.56
CA GLU A 193 -5.34 10.76 2.99
C GLU A 193 -6.43 10.69 4.06
N ALA A 194 -6.47 11.70 4.91
CA ALA A 194 -7.47 11.88 5.96
C ALA A 194 -7.97 13.31 5.95
N ASP A 195 -9.19 13.50 5.44
CA ASP A 195 -9.88 14.78 5.48
C ASP A 195 -10.62 14.94 6.80
N VAL A 196 -10.15 15.89 7.60
CA VAL A 196 -10.76 16.18 8.89
C VAL A 196 -11.44 17.52 8.82
N ARG A 197 -12.57 17.62 9.53
CA ARG A 197 -13.29 18.87 9.75
C ARG A 197 -13.89 18.87 11.14
N VAL A 198 -13.67 19.96 11.86
CA VAL A 198 -14.37 20.23 13.12
C VAL A 198 -15.66 21.01 12.79
N THR A 199 -16.82 20.43 13.10
CA THR A 199 -18.13 21.02 12.78
C THR A 199 -18.59 22.07 13.79
N GLY A 200 -18.05 22.04 14.99
CA GLY A 200 -18.35 22.98 16.06
C GLY A 200 -17.54 22.67 17.31
N ALA A 201 -17.33 23.69 18.14
CA ALA A 201 -16.78 23.54 19.48
C ALA A 201 -17.23 24.74 20.34
N THR A 202 -17.40 24.51 21.63
CA THR A 202 -17.90 25.52 22.58
C THR A 202 -17.05 25.53 23.83
N CYS A 203 -16.64 26.72 24.27
CA CYS A 203 -16.04 26.91 25.59
C CYS A 203 -17.06 27.49 26.55
N GLY A 204 -17.24 26.82 27.70
CA GLY A 204 -18.05 27.33 28.79
C GLY A 204 -17.43 28.58 29.41
N ARG A 205 -18.27 29.43 29.98
CA ARG A 205 -17.83 30.49 30.90
C ARG A 205 -17.72 29.87 32.28
N SER A 206 -16.53 29.90 32.90
CA SER A 206 -16.43 29.61 34.33
C SER A 206 -17.25 30.63 35.10
N VAL A 207 -18.24 30.17 35.86
CA VAL A 207 -19.00 31.00 36.78
C VAL A 207 -18.48 30.68 38.18
N LEU A 208 -17.87 31.67 38.84
CA LEU A 208 -17.51 31.55 40.24
C LEU A 208 -18.81 31.69 41.04
N VAL A 209 -19.29 30.60 41.64
CA VAL A 209 -20.34 30.68 42.66
C VAL A 209 -19.66 30.98 44.00
N GLN A 210 -20.05 32.09 44.63
CA GLN A 210 -19.70 32.44 46.00
C GLN A 210 -20.79 31.94 46.95
#